data_AF-A0A7K1SJ80-F1
#
_entry.id   AF-A0A7K1SJ80-F1
#
_cell.length_a   1.000
_cell.length_b   1.000
_cell.length_c   1.000
_cell.angle_alpha   90.00
_cell.angle_beta   90.00
_cell.angle_gamma   90.00
#
_symmetry.space_group_name_H-M   'P 1'
#
loop_
_entity.id
_entity.type
_entity.pdbx_description
1 polymer ?
#
loop_
_entity_poly.entity_id
_entity_poly.type
_entity_poly.pdbx_seq_one_letter_code
_entity_poly.pdbx_strand_id
1 'polypeptide(L)'
;MDTKFLSRQRPPSQHLDDRTVVADWVASLATFYDSYHQVAACLHGEPGINSGYPPETLMALRMSMEAELQLLFQDMDRSPHTSAHEKPFNQKLATHTKHLTHLNQQAFLLLVDLFPK
;
A
#
# COMPACT_ATOMS: atom_id res chain seq x y z
N MET A 1 29.11 20.00 44.83
CA MET A 1 29.24 20.62 43.48
C MET A 1 28.76 19.60 42.48
N ASP A 2 27.51 19.77 42.05
CA ASP A 2 26.74 18.86 41.20
C ASP A 2 27.10 19.03 39.73
N THR A 3 27.77 18.03 39.16
CA THR A 3 27.99 17.96 37.72
C THR A 3 26.86 17.18 37.06
N LYS A 4 25.87 17.97 36.62
CA LYS A 4 25.22 17.87 35.31
C LYS A 4 24.54 16.54 35.00
N PHE A 5 23.23 16.55 35.22
CA PHE A 5 22.23 15.81 34.46
C PHE A 5 22.62 15.75 32.98
N LEU A 6 23.20 14.63 32.57
CA LEU A 6 23.31 14.25 31.17
C LEU A 6 21.90 13.93 30.70
N SER A 7 21.23 14.97 30.20
CA SER A 7 20.02 14.92 29.41
C SER A 7 20.16 13.81 28.36
N ARG A 8 19.57 12.65 28.65
CA ARG A 8 19.23 11.63 27.66
C ARG A 8 18.12 12.21 26.79
N GLN A 9 18.46 13.15 25.91
CA GLN A 9 17.59 13.52 24.80
C GLN A 9 17.58 12.33 23.85
N ARG A 10 16.49 11.56 23.92
CA ARG A 10 16.08 10.59 22.91
C ARG A 10 16.05 11.33 21.56
N PRO A 11 16.69 10.83 20.50
CA PRO A 11 16.73 11.55 19.23
C PRO A 11 15.31 11.66 18.63
N PRO A 12 14.93 12.82 18.07
CA PRO A 12 13.62 13.06 17.44
C PRO A 12 13.43 12.35 16.09
N SER A 13 14.33 11.42 15.73
CA SER A 13 14.35 10.77 14.41
C SER A 13 13.17 9.82 14.15
N GLN A 14 12.61 9.18 15.20
CA GLN A 14 11.50 8.23 15.02
C GLN A 14 10.22 8.89 14.49
N HIS A 15 9.90 10.11 14.96
CA HIS A 15 8.66 10.78 14.61
C HIS A 15 8.63 11.29 13.15
N LEU A 16 9.80 11.53 12.54
CA LEU A 16 9.88 11.90 11.12
C LEU A 16 9.72 10.66 10.23
N ASP A 17 10.34 9.53 10.62
CA ASP A 17 10.24 8.23 9.93
C ASP A 17 8.78 7.74 9.90
N ASP A 18 8.09 7.82 11.03
CA ASP A 18 6.70 7.37 11.15
C ASP A 18 5.74 8.22 10.29
N ARG A 19 5.99 9.54 10.20
CA ARG A 19 5.18 10.45 9.37
C ARG A 19 5.36 10.18 7.89
N THR A 20 6.58 9.82 7.45
CA THR A 20 6.84 9.44 6.07
C THR A 20 6.17 8.12 5.70
N VAL A 21 6.19 7.13 6.60
CA VAL A 21 5.53 5.82 6.37
C VAL A 21 4.03 5.99 6.17
N VAL A 22 3.36 6.82 6.98
CA VAL A 22 1.92 7.08 6.83
C VAL A 22 1.60 7.83 5.54
N ALA A 23 2.41 8.83 5.17
CA ALA A 23 2.21 9.58 3.93
C ALA A 23 2.36 8.71 2.69
N ASP A 24 3.40 7.87 2.64
CA ASP A 24 3.65 6.93 1.55
C ASP A 24 2.52 5.89 1.47
N TRP A 25 2.06 5.40 2.63
CA TRP A 25 0.92 4.48 2.68
C TRP A 25 -0.36 5.08 2.09
N VAL A 26 -0.73 6.31 2.48
CA VAL A 26 -1.92 7.00 1.96
C VAL A 26 -1.82 7.19 0.44
N ALA A 27 -0.66 7.60 -0.06
CA ALA A 27 -0.43 7.80 -1.49
C ALA A 27 -0.55 6.49 -2.29
N SER A 28 0.07 5.41 -1.80
CA SER A 28 -0.02 4.09 -2.43
C SER A 28 -1.44 3.52 -2.37
N LEU A 29 -2.17 3.75 -1.28
CA LEU A 29 -3.56 3.30 -1.13
C LEU A 29 -4.52 4.03 -2.08
N ALA A 30 -4.35 5.35 -2.25
CA ALA A 30 -5.16 6.13 -3.18
C ALA A 30 -4.97 5.62 -4.63
N THR A 31 -3.71 5.48 -5.04
CA THR A 31 -3.36 4.95 -6.38
C THR A 31 -3.87 3.52 -6.57
N PHE A 32 -3.84 2.72 -5.51
CA PHE A 32 -4.35 1.35 -5.52
C PHE A 32 -5.86 1.29 -5.72
N TYR A 33 -6.62 2.16 -5.07
CA TYR A 33 -8.07 2.20 -5.21
C TYR A 33 -8.48 2.51 -6.65
N ASP A 34 -7.82 3.50 -7.28
CA ASP A 34 -8.06 3.85 -8.69
C ASP A 34 -7.71 2.67 -9.61
N SER A 35 -6.54 2.06 -9.40
CA SER A 35 -6.07 0.91 -10.18
C SER A 35 -7.00 -0.29 -10.06
N TYR A 36 -7.51 -0.56 -8.85
CA TYR A 36 -8.43 -1.67 -8.58
C TYR A 36 -9.72 -1.54 -9.39
N HIS A 37 -10.32 -0.35 -9.38
CA HIS A 37 -11.53 -0.08 -10.15
C HIS A 37 -11.30 -0.15 -11.65
N GLN A 38 -10.15 0.32 -12.14
CA GLN A 38 -9.80 0.19 -13.56
C GLN A 38 -9.63 -1.27 -13.97
N VAL A 39 -8.90 -2.08 -13.20
CA VAL A 39 -8.77 -3.53 -13.44
C VAL A 39 -10.14 -4.21 -13.39
N ALA A 40 -10.98 -3.88 -12.41
CA ALA A 40 -12.33 -4.41 -12.31
C ALA A 40 -13.20 -4.01 -13.51
N ALA A 41 -13.12 -2.76 -13.97
CA ALA A 41 -13.85 -2.29 -15.14
C ALA A 41 -13.39 -3.00 -16.42
N CYS A 42 -12.08 -3.26 -16.59
CA CYS A 42 -11.56 -4.03 -17.72
C CYS A 42 -12.06 -5.48 -17.72
N LEU A 43 -12.21 -6.10 -16.54
CA LEU A 43 -12.72 -7.47 -16.43
C LEU A 43 -14.24 -7.58 -16.63
N HIS A 44 -15.00 -6.54 -16.34
CA HIS A 44 -16.47 -6.51 -16.51
C HIS A 44 -16.93 -5.81 -17.80
N GLY A 45 -16.04 -5.11 -18.50
CA GLY A 45 -16.34 -4.36 -19.71
C GLY A 45 -16.67 -5.25 -20.91
N GLU A 46 -17.40 -4.68 -21.87
CA GLU A 46 -17.81 -5.37 -23.10
C GLU A 46 -16.61 -5.93 -23.89
N PRO A 47 -16.80 -7.01 -24.68
CA PRO A 47 -15.76 -7.78 -25.38
C PRO A 47 -14.99 -7.03 -26.49
N GLY A 48 -14.96 -5.70 -26.47
CA GLY A 48 -14.27 -4.83 -27.42
C GLY A 48 -13.05 -4.08 -26.86
N ILE A 49 -12.86 -4.04 -25.54
CA ILE A 49 -11.60 -3.55 -24.97
C ILE A 49 -10.61 -4.71 -25.04
N ASN A 50 -9.93 -4.81 -26.19
CA ASN A 50 -8.79 -5.70 -26.38
C ASN A 50 -7.65 -5.22 -25.48
N SER A 51 -7.75 -5.60 -24.20
CA SER A 51 -6.61 -5.83 -23.35
C SER A 51 -5.64 -6.66 -24.17
N GLY A 52 -4.55 -6.06 -24.64
CA GLY A 52 -3.44 -6.80 -25.26
C GLY A 52 -2.89 -7.91 -24.36
N TYR A 53 -3.39 -8.03 -23.13
CA TYR A 53 -3.11 -9.06 -22.15
C TYR A 53 -4.21 -10.10 -22.02
N PRO A 54 -3.85 -11.37 -21.76
CA PRO A 54 -4.80 -12.42 -21.45
C PRO A 54 -5.69 -12.02 -20.25
N PRO A 55 -7.01 -12.23 -20.32
CA PRO A 55 -7.93 -11.92 -19.22
C PRO A 55 -7.54 -12.64 -17.92
N GLU A 56 -6.85 -13.77 -18.01
CA GLU A 56 -6.27 -14.51 -16.88
C GLU A 56 -5.26 -13.67 -16.10
N THR A 57 -4.47 -12.83 -16.78
CA THR A 57 -3.46 -11.97 -16.15
C THR A 57 -4.12 -10.85 -15.34
N LEU A 58 -5.14 -10.20 -15.90
CA LEU A 58 -5.92 -9.18 -15.18
C LEU A 58 -6.69 -9.80 -14.00
N MET A 59 -7.21 -11.01 -14.16
CA MET A 59 -7.90 -11.73 -13.10
C MET A 59 -6.93 -12.14 -11.97
N ALA A 60 -5.72 -12.59 -12.30
CA ALA A 60 -4.68 -12.89 -11.32
C ALA A 60 -4.21 -11.64 -10.56
N LEU A 61 -4.08 -10.50 -11.25
CA LEU A 61 -3.79 -9.22 -10.62
C LEU A 61 -4.91 -8.82 -9.65
N ARG A 62 -6.17 -8.88 -10.09
CA ARG A 62 -7.33 -8.58 -9.23
C ARG A 62 -7.35 -9.45 -7.97
N MET A 63 -7.14 -10.76 -8.11
CA MET A 63 -7.08 -11.68 -6.96
C MET A 63 -5.97 -11.30 -5.99
N SER A 64 -4.81 -10.87 -6.50
CA SER A 64 -3.68 -10.42 -5.68
C SER A 64 -3.98 -9.10 -4.96
N MET A 65 -4.68 -8.18 -5.62
CA MET A 65 -5.18 -6.94 -5.01
C MET A 65 -6.20 -7.22 -3.89
N GLU A 66 -7.15 -8.14 -4.12
CA GLU A 66 -8.14 -8.53 -3.11
C GLU A 66 -7.49 -9.22 -1.90
N ALA A 67 -6.48 -10.08 -2.13
CA ALA A 67 -5.73 -10.73 -1.06
C ALA A 67 -4.97 -9.73 -0.19
N GLU A 68 -4.29 -8.74 -0.80
CA GLU A 68 -3.57 -7.70 -0.05
C GLU A 68 -4.54 -6.85 0.78
N LEU A 69 -5.71 -6.49 0.25
CA LEU A 69 -6.74 -5.79 1.03
C LEU A 69 -7.20 -6.61 2.25
N GLN A 70 -7.44 -7.91 2.07
CA GLN A 70 -7.84 -8.79 3.18
C GLN A 70 -6.78 -8.87 4.27
N LEU A 71 -5.50 -8.99 3.89
CA LEU A 71 -4.38 -8.99 4.84
C LEU A 71 -4.30 -7.65 5.59
N LEU A 72 -4.44 -6.55 4.87
CA LEU A 72 -4.39 -5.20 5.43
C LEU A 72 -5.53 -4.99 6.45
N PHE A 73 -6.76 -5.42 6.15
CA PHE A 73 -7.87 -5.38 7.12
C PHE A 73 -7.59 -6.24 8.35
N GLN A 74 -7.10 -7.47 8.17
CA GLN A 74 -6.77 -8.35 9.29
C GLN A 74 -5.68 -7.76 10.19
N ASP A 75 -4.66 -7.14 9.60
CA ASP A 75 -3.55 -6.54 10.35
C ASP A 75 -3.94 -5.23 11.05
N MET A 76 -4.88 -4.46 10.48
CA MET A 76 -5.43 -3.27 11.13
C MET A 76 -6.39 -3.63 12.28
N ASP A 77 -7.29 -4.60 12.09
CA ASP A 77 -8.25 -5.03 13.13
C ASP A 77 -7.55 -5.67 14.35
N ARG A 78 -6.40 -6.32 14.12
CA ARG A 78 -5.63 -6.99 15.18
C ARG A 78 -4.65 -6.08 15.92
N SER A 79 -4.53 -4.81 15.54
CA SER A 79 -3.58 -3.88 16.16
C SER A 79 -4.20 -3.17 17.38
N PRO A 80 -3.83 -3.53 18.63
CA PRO A 80 -4.23 -2.75 19.79
C PRO A 80 -3.59 -1.36 19.69
N HIS A 81 -4.41 -0.30 19.67
CA HIS A 81 -4.01 1.10 19.51
C HIS A 81 -3.29 1.66 20.75
N THR A 82 -2.27 0.95 21.22
CA THR A 82 -1.46 1.31 22.39
C THR A 82 -0.06 1.68 21.92
N SER A 83 0.54 2.69 22.54
CA SER A 83 1.85 3.25 22.13
C SER A 83 3.01 2.25 22.13
N ALA A 84 2.86 1.11 22.84
CA ALA A 84 3.82 0.01 22.81
C ALA A 84 3.86 -0.75 21.46
N HIS A 85 2.83 -0.61 20.64
CA HIS A 85 2.66 -1.33 19.37
C HIS A 85 2.83 -0.45 18.12
N GLU A 86 3.15 0.84 18.26
CA GLU A 86 3.33 1.77 17.14
C GLU A 86 4.47 1.33 16.20
N LYS A 87 5.61 0.90 16.75
CA LYS A 87 6.76 0.46 15.93
C LYS A 87 6.47 -0.80 15.09
N PRO A 88 5.93 -1.91 15.65
CA PRO A 88 5.57 -3.07 14.83
C PRO A 88 4.42 -2.76 13.86
N PHE A 89 3.50 -1.86 14.23
CA PHE A 89 2.45 -1.39 13.32
C PHE A 89 3.04 -0.64 12.12
N ASN A 90 3.96 0.31 12.33
CA ASN A 90 4.60 1.06 11.24
C ASN A 90 5.45 0.17 10.34
N GLN A 91 6.08 -0.88 10.88
CA GLN A 91 6.78 -1.87 10.06
C GLN A 91 5.83 -2.68 9.17
N LYS A 92 4.66 -3.09 9.70
CA LYS A 92 3.62 -3.73 8.89
C LYS A 92 3.09 -2.77 7.83
N LEU A 93 2.81 -1.52 8.21
CA LEU A 93 2.32 -0.49 7.30
C LEU A 93 3.30 -0.23 6.14
N ALA A 94 4.60 -0.15 6.43
CA ALA A 94 5.63 -0.04 5.40
C ALA A 94 5.70 -1.27 4.48
N THR A 95 5.44 -2.46 5.02
CA THR A 95 5.39 -3.70 4.22
C THR A 95 4.19 -3.69 3.27
N HIS A 96 2.99 -3.38 3.77
CA HIS A 96 1.80 -3.20 2.94
C HIS A 96 1.99 -2.11 1.88
N THR A 97 2.61 -0.99 2.25
CA THR A 97 2.89 0.11 1.31
C THR A 97 3.75 -0.37 0.14
N LYS A 98 4.75 -1.22 0.38
CA LYS A 98 5.55 -1.82 -0.69
C LYS A 98 4.72 -2.74 -1.58
N HIS A 99 3.87 -3.58 -1.00
CA HIS A 99 2.98 -4.46 -1.77
C HIS A 99 1.98 -3.67 -2.62
N LEU A 100 1.30 -2.68 -2.03
CA LEU A 100 0.39 -1.78 -2.75
C LEU A 100 1.12 -1.09 -3.91
N THR A 101 2.33 -0.58 -3.67
CA THR A 101 3.12 0.06 -4.73
C THR A 101 3.47 -0.90 -5.86
N HIS A 102 3.84 -2.14 -5.55
CA HIS A 102 4.12 -3.15 -6.56
C HIS A 102 2.87 -3.51 -7.37
N LEU A 103 1.72 -3.69 -6.71
CA LEU A 103 0.45 -3.98 -7.37
C LEU A 103 0.01 -2.80 -8.26
N ASN A 104 0.23 -1.56 -7.82
CA ASN A 104 -0.05 -0.36 -8.62
C ASN A 104 0.81 -0.29 -9.87
N GLN A 105 2.10 -0.63 -9.75
CA GLN A 105 3.00 -0.67 -10.90
C GLN A 105 2.58 -1.75 -11.90
N GLN A 106 2.19 -2.93 -11.41
CA GLN A 106 1.65 -4.00 -12.27
C GLN A 106 0.36 -3.56 -12.96
N ALA A 107 -0.57 -2.95 -12.23
CA ALA A 107 -1.80 -2.42 -12.79
C ALA A 107 -1.49 -1.36 -13.87
N PHE A 108 -0.60 -0.42 -13.59
CA PHE A 108 -0.20 0.60 -14.56
C PHE A 108 0.37 0.01 -15.84
N LEU A 109 1.29 -0.96 -15.75
CA LEU A 109 1.86 -1.61 -16.94
C LEU A 109 0.79 -2.29 -17.80
N LEU A 110 -0.15 -2.99 -17.16
CA LEU A 110 -1.22 -3.68 -17.88
C LEU A 110 -2.27 -2.71 -18.45
N LEU A 111 -2.55 -1.60 -17.75
CA LEU A 111 -3.60 -0.64 -18.12
C LEU A 111 -3.12 0.46 -19.09
N VAL A 112 -1.84 0.83 -19.09
CA VAL A 112 -1.28 1.82 -20.03
C VAL A 112 -1.22 1.28 -21.45
N ASP A 113 -0.87 0.01 -21.61
CA ASP A 113 -0.93 -0.66 -22.91
C ASP A 113 -2.36 -0.80 -23.45
N LEU A 114 -3.34 -0.70 -22.55
CA LEU A 114 -4.77 -0.77 -22.81
C LEU A 114 -5.37 0.59 -23.23
N PHE A 115 -4.81 1.70 -22.74
CA PHE A 115 -5.26 3.05 -23.03
C PHE A 115 -4.05 3.97 -23.35
N PRO A 116 -3.41 3.82 -24.52
CA PRO A 116 -2.41 4.78 -24.95
C PRO A 116 -3.08 6.16 -25.17
N LYS A 117 -2.48 7.20 -24.60
CA LYS A 117 -2.90 8.61 -24.77
C LYS A 117 -2.83 9.07 -26.21
#